data_AF-A0AAN8W3J0-F1
#
_entry.id   AF-A0AAN8W3J0-F1
#
_cell.length_a   1.000
_cell.length_b   1.000
_cell.length_c   1.000
_cell.angle_alpha   90.00
_cell.angle_beta   90.00
_cell.angle_gamma   90.00
#
_symmetry.space_group_name_H-M   'P 1'
#
loop_
_entity.id
_entity.type
_entity.pdbx_description
1 polymer ?
#
loop_
_entity_poly.entity_id
_entity_poly.type
_entity_poly.pdbx_seq_one_letter_code
_entity_poly.pdbx_strand_id
1 'polypeptide(L)' 'MEEWNSHQQQSIEKFRKSNMKIQALDAKGNPLVGPKISIRQNSLKFPFGNNISKEILYNPTHQRWFTERFTAQHLEMK' A
#
# COMPACT_ATOMS: atom_id res chain seq x y z
N MET A 1 -30.34 11.95 6.81
CA MET A 1 -28.91 11.73 7.15
C MET A 1 -28.40 10.39 6.63
N GLU A 2 -29.19 9.31 6.69
CA GLU A 2 -28.82 8.00 6.13
C GLU A 2 -28.46 8.01 4.64
N GLU A 3 -29.23 8.72 3.81
CA GLU A 3 -28.96 8.79 2.37
C GLU A 3 -27.58 9.40 2.04
N TRP A 4 -27.17 10.44 2.77
CA TRP A 4 -25.85 11.06 2.61
C TRP A 4 -24.72 10.11 2.98
N ASN A 5 -24.89 9.37 4.08
CA ASN A 5 -23.93 8.36 4.51
C ASN A 5 -23.85 7.22 3.49
N SER A 6 -24.99 6.76 2.98
CA SER A 6 -25.06 5.71 1.95
C SER A 6 -24.37 6.14 0.65
N HIS A 7 -24.67 7.35 0.17
CA HIS A 7 -24.05 7.91 -1.04
C HIS A 7 -22.52 8.08 -0.88
N GLN A 8 -22.06 8.50 0.30
CA GLN A 8 -20.63 8.59 0.60
C GLN A 8 -19.97 7.20 0.57
N GLN A 9 -20.58 6.18 1.18
CA GLN A 9 -20.04 4.81 1.16
C GLN A 9 -19.99 4.25 -0.26
N GLN A 10 -21.04 4.45 -1.07
CA GLN A 10 -21.05 4.04 -2.47
C GLN A 10 -19.92 4.68 -3.28
N SER A 11 -19.66 5.98 -3.06
CA SER A 11 -18.55 6.68 -3.72
C SER A 11 -17.18 6.14 -3.28
N ILE A 12 -17.01 5.80 -1.99
CA ILE A 12 -15.77 5.19 -1.47
C ILE A 12 -15.56 3.81 -2.11
N GLU A 13 -16.58 2.97 -2.13
CA GLU A 13 -16.51 1.63 -2.69
C GLU A 13 -16.16 1.67 -4.19
N LYS A 14 -16.80 2.59 -4.93
CA LYS A 14 -16.63 2.70 -6.38
C LYS A 14 -15.29 3.31 -6.80
N PHE A 15 -14.79 4.31 -6.07
CA PHE A 15 -13.67 5.13 -6.55
C PHE A 15 -12.41 5.10 -5.68
N ARG A 16 -12.50 4.67 -4.42
CA ARG A 16 -11.38 4.73 -3.47
C ARG A 16 -10.89 3.37 -3.00
N LYS A 17 -11.69 2.32 -3.16
CA LYS A 17 -11.27 0.94 -2.88
C LYS A 17 -10.90 0.22 -4.17
N SER A 18 -9.87 -0.61 -4.07
CA SER A 18 -9.41 -1.47 -5.15
C SER A 18 -9.02 -2.82 -4.61
N ASN A 19 -9.29 -3.88 -5.37
CA ASN A 19 -8.78 -5.21 -5.06
C ASN A 19 -7.26 -5.24 -5.27
N MET A 20 -6.54 -5.76 -4.28
CA MET A 20 -5.09 -5.91 -4.32
C MET A 20 -4.72 -7.36 -4.02
N LYS A 21 -3.68 -7.85 -4.70
CA LYS A 21 -3.04 -9.13 -4.41
C LYS A 21 -1.66 -8.86 -3.80
N ILE A 22 -1.37 -9.50 -2.68
CA ILE A 22 -0.09 -9.39 -1.99
C ILE A 22 0.64 -10.73 -2.13
N GLN A 23 1.90 -10.66 -2.55
CA GLN A 23 2.78 -11.82 -2.64
C GLN A 23 4.06 -11.52 -1.85
N ALA A 24 4.40 -12.43 -0.94
CA ALA A 24 5.66 -12.39 -0.22
C ALA A 24 6.59 -13.43 -0.86
N LEU A 25 7.74 -12.98 -1.36
CA LEU A 25 8.72 -13.79 -2.06
C LEU A 25 10.05 -13.79 -1.30
N ASP A 26 10.81 -14.88 -1.39
CA ASP A 26 12.19 -14.93 -0.94
C ASP A 26 13.13 -14.18 -1.92
N ALA A 27 14.42 -14.10 -1.58
CA ALA A 27 15.43 -13.44 -2.43
C ALA A 27 15.62 -14.10 -3.81
N LYS A 28 15.16 -15.34 -3.99
CA LYS A 28 15.21 -16.09 -5.24
C LYS A 28 13.89 -16.01 -6.03
N GLY A 29 12.89 -15.30 -5.51
CA GLY A 29 11.57 -15.13 -6.12
C GLY A 29 10.57 -16.25 -5.81
N ASN A 30 10.85 -17.14 -4.85
CA ASN A 30 9.91 -18.19 -4.46
C ASN A 30 8.89 -17.68 -3.45
N PRO A 31 7.61 -18.11 -3.51
CA PRO A 31 6.61 -17.76 -2.51
C PRO A 31 7.01 -18.22 -1.10
N LEU A 32 6.89 -17.32 -0.12
CA LEU A 32 7.03 -17.68 1.28
C LEU A 32 5.79 -18.48 1.75
N VAL A 33 6.03 -19.56 2.51
CA VAL A 33 4.96 -20.39 3.08
C VAL A 33 4.55 -19.86 4.44
N GLY A 34 3.26 -19.57 4.63
CA GLY A 34 2.69 -19.10 5.89
C GLY A 34 3.18 -17.73 6.39
N PRO A 35 3.42 -16.72 5.53
CA PRO A 35 3.91 -15.42 6.00
C PRO A 35 2.85 -14.72 6.87
N LYS A 36 3.26 -14.19 8.02
CA LYS A 36 2.41 -13.31 8.83
C LYS A 36 2.57 -11.86 8.34
N ILE A 37 1.63 -11.41 7.52
CA ILE A 37 1.64 -10.06 6.96
C ILE A 37 0.75 -9.16 7.82
N SER A 38 1.29 -8.04 8.31
CA SER A 38 0.51 -6.98 8.96
C SER A 38 0.55 -5.72 8.12
N ILE A 39 -0.61 -5.17 7.78
CA ILE A 39 -0.72 -3.98 6.93
C ILE A 39 -1.40 -2.89 7.74
N ARG A 40 -0.74 -1.74 7.88
CA ARG A 40 -1.33 -0.54 8.48
C ARG A 40 -1.37 0.58 7.46
N GLN A 41 -2.58 1.01 7.10
CA GLN A 41 -2.79 2.19 6.28
C GLN A 41 -2.82 3.44 7.17
N ASN A 42 -1.69 4.13 7.27
CA ASN A 42 -1.58 5.34 8.12
C ASN A 42 -2.25 6.58 7.51
N SER A 43 -2.61 6.55 6.21
CA SER A 43 -3.31 7.64 5.53
C SER A 43 -4.18 7.11 4.40
N LEU A 44 -5.46 7.50 4.40
CA LEU A 44 -6.42 7.15 3.35
C LEU A 44 -6.09 7.78 1.98
N LYS A 45 -5.24 8.82 1.96
CA LYS A 45 -4.85 9.52 0.73
C LYS A 45 -3.75 8.83 -0.06
N PHE A 46 -3.16 7.76 0.47
CA PHE A 46 -2.08 7.02 -0.18
C PHE A 46 -2.54 5.60 -0.49
N PRO A 47 -2.82 5.27 -1.77
CA PRO A 47 -3.14 3.91 -2.15
C PRO A 47 -1.88 3.04 -2.16
N PHE A 48 -2.00 1.81 -1.66
CA PHE A 48 -1.00 0.77 -1.95
C PHE A 48 -1.11 0.41 -3.43
N GLY A 49 0.02 0.29 -4.13
CA GLY A 49 0.01 -0.26 -5.50
C GLY A 49 0.58 0.61 -6.61
N ASN A 50 1.49 1.54 -6.31
CA ASN A 50 2.40 1.95 -7.39
C ASN A 50 3.42 0.83 -7.62
N ASN A 51 3.60 0.40 -8.87
CA ASN A 51 4.66 -0.54 -9.24
C ASN A 51 6.00 0.20 -9.13
N ILE A 52 6.64 0.08 -7.97
CA ILE A 52 7.95 0.67 -7.72
C ILE A 52 8.99 -0.36 -8.15
N SER A 53 9.75 -0.03 -9.20
CA SER A 53 10.84 -0.89 -9.64
C SER A 53 11.92 -0.98 -8.56
N LYS A 54 12.68 -2.08 -8.53
CA LYS A 54 13.76 -2.28 -7.55
C LYS A 54 14.80 -1.15 -7.59
N GLU A 55 15.02 -0.59 -8.78
CA GLU A 55 15.95 0.53 -9.01
C GLU A 55 15.49 1.80 -8.29
N ILE A 56 14.18 2.04 -8.23
CA ILE A 56 13.58 3.17 -7.51
C ILE A 56 13.53 2.88 -6.02
N LEU A 57 13.21 1.65 -5.64
CA LEU A 57 13.11 1.24 -4.24
C LEU A 57 14.45 1.36 -3.51
N TYR A 58 15.55 0.98 -4.15
CA TYR A 58 16.89 0.99 -3.56
C TYR A 58 17.69 2.26 -3.84
N ASN A 59 17.11 3.28 -4.50
CA ASN A 59 17.76 4.56 -4.73
C ASN A 59 17.65 5.47 -3.49
N PRO A 60 18.75 5.79 -2.79
CA PRO A 60 18.71 6.58 -1.56
C PRO A 60 18.18 8.01 -1.75
N THR A 61 18.49 8.64 -2.90
CA THR A 61 18.00 9.98 -3.23
C THR A 61 16.49 9.99 -3.41
N HIS A 62 15.96 8.97 -4.06
CA HIS A 62 14.51 8.82 -4.24
C HIS A 62 13.82 8.51 -2.90
N GLN A 63 14.37 7.60 -2.09
CA GLN A 63 13.86 7.31 -0.75
C GLN A 63 13.77 8.59 0.10
N ARG A 64 14.81 9.43 0.10
CA ARG A 64 14.83 10.70 0.83
C ARG A 64 13.79 11.67 0.29
N TRP A 65 13.77 11.92 -1.02
CA TRP A 65 12.79 12.80 -1.67
C TRP A 65 11.35 12.40 -1.35
N PHE A 66 11.07 11.09 -1.35
CA PHE A 66 9.75 10.52 -1.10
C PHE A 66 9.34 10.64 0.38
N THR A 67 10.22 10.21 1.31
CA THR A 67 9.92 10.25 2.76
C THR A 67 9.79 11.66 3.31
N GLU A 68 10.48 12.66 2.74
CA GLU A 68 10.30 14.08 3.07
C GLU A 68 8.91 14.63 2.69
N ARG A 69 8.30 14.10 1.62
CA ARG A 69 7.07 14.66 1.01
C ARG A 69 5.83 13.86 1.33
N PHE A 70 5.98 12.57 1.58
CA PHE A 70 4.90 11.65 1.83
C PHE A 70 5.13 10.96 3.16
N THR A 71 4.14 11.04 4.05
CA THR A 71 4.11 10.23 5.27
C THR A 71 3.96 8.76 4.84
N ALA A 72 5.09 8.06 4.72
CA ALA A 72 5.11 6.71 4.20
C ALA A 72 4.27 5.77 5.08
N GLN A 73 3.49 4.91 4.43
CA GLN A 73 2.85 3.79 5.09
C GLN A 73 3.93 2.75 5.41
N HIS A 74 3.93 2.28 6.64
CA HIS A 74 4.89 1.28 7.09
C HIS A 74 4.28 -0.12 6.91
N LEU A 75 4.95 -0.97 6.13
CA LEU A 75 4.62 -2.39 6.02
C LEU A 75 5.65 -3.18 6.82
N GLU A 76 5.24 -3.77 7.93
CA GLU A 76 6.06 -4.72 8.69
C GLU A 76 5.74 -6.14 8.22
N MET A 77 6.77 -6.86 7.77
CA MET A 77 6.73 -8.32 7.63
C MET A 77 7.53 -8.90 8.80
N LYS A 78 6.89 -9.73 9.64
CA LYS A 78 7.53 -10.44 10.74
C LYS A 78 7.73 -11.90 10.39
#